data_AF-A0A1H6N938-F1
#
_entry.id   AF-A0A1H6N938-F1
#
_cell.length_a   1.000
_cell.length_b   1.000
_cell.length_c   1.000
_cell.angle_alpha   90.00
_cell.angle_beta   90.00
_cell.angle_gamma   90.00
#
_symmetry.space_group_name_H-M   'P 1'
#
loop_
_entity.id
_entity.type
_entity.pdbx_description
1 polymer ?
#
loop_
_entity_poly.entity_id
_entity_poly.type
_entity_poly.pdbx_seq_one_letter_code
_entity_poly.pdbx_strand_id
1 'polypeptide(L)'
;MTKSKMANRYSPEVRARAVRMVFEHQGSYETQAGAIAAIAPKIGCIPQTLRDWVKQAEKDSGMRDGVTTEERDRIKALERENRELRQANEILRKASAYFAQAELDRPLKR
;
A
#
# COMPACT_ATOMS: atom_id res chain seq x y z
N MET A 1 -10.80 4.09 10.44
CA MET A 1 -10.35 2.68 10.54
C MET A 1 -9.02 2.65 11.29
N THR A 2 -9.05 2.17 12.52
CA THR A 2 -7.88 2.03 13.41
C THR A 2 -6.90 1.03 12.80
N LYS A 3 -5.68 1.47 12.45
CA LYS A 3 -4.58 0.57 12.07
C LYS A 3 -4.46 -0.49 13.17
N SER A 4 -4.67 -1.76 12.82
CA SER A 4 -4.56 -2.88 13.75
C SER A 4 -3.23 -2.82 14.49
N LYS A 5 -3.28 -2.82 15.83
CA LYS A 5 -2.14 -2.83 16.76
C LYS A 5 -1.20 -4.04 16.55
N MET A 6 -1.60 -5.00 15.71
CA MET A 6 -0.85 -6.20 15.33
C MET A 6 -0.10 -6.09 13.99
N ALA A 7 -0.32 -5.03 13.20
CA ALA A 7 0.12 -4.95 11.81
C ALA A 7 1.64 -4.72 11.61
N ASN A 8 2.42 -4.55 12.68
CA ASN A 8 3.84 -4.28 12.53
C ASN A 8 4.70 -4.93 13.63
N ARG A 9 4.75 -6.27 13.65
CA ARG A 9 5.71 -7.00 14.50
C ARG A 9 7.18 -6.65 14.18
N TYR A 10 7.46 -6.21 12.95
CA TYR A 10 8.80 -5.81 12.51
C TYR A 10 8.76 -4.40 11.92
N SER A 11 9.58 -3.49 12.45
CA SER A 11 9.70 -2.13 11.94
C SER A 11 10.24 -2.12 10.50
N PRO A 12 9.95 -1.07 9.70
CA PRO A 12 10.47 -0.96 8.33
C PRO A 12 12.00 -1.07 8.26
N GLU A 13 12.70 -0.53 9.25
CA GLU A 13 14.16 -0.56 9.35
C GLU A 13 14.69 -1.99 9.56
N VAL A 14 14.00 -2.79 10.40
CA VAL A 14 14.34 -4.21 10.60
C VAL A 14 14.15 -4.99 9.31
N ARG A 15 13.05 -4.75 8.59
CA ARG A 15 12.78 -5.42 7.29
C ARG A 15 13.84 -5.05 6.25
N ALA A 16 14.14 -3.76 6.10
CA ALA A 16 15.13 -3.26 5.16
C ALA A 16 16.52 -3.84 5.46
N ARG A 17 16.91 -3.86 6.75
CA ARG A 17 18.17 -4.48 7.19
C ARG A 17 18.22 -5.98 6.88
N ALA A 18 17.14 -6.70 7.14
CA ALA A 18 17.06 -8.14 6.89
C ALA A 18 17.19 -8.46 5.39
N VAL A 19 16.50 -7.72 4.54
CA VAL A 19 16.61 -7.84 3.07
C VAL A 19 18.02 -7.52 2.60
N ARG A 20 18.62 -6.42 3.09
CA ARG A 20 19.99 -6.03 2.75
C ARG A 20 20.98 -7.14 3.11
N MET A 21 20.84 -7.72 4.31
CA MET A 21 21.69 -8.83 4.75
C MET A 21 21.58 -10.05 3.84
N VAL A 22 20.39 -10.35 3.30
CA VAL A 22 20.21 -11.45 2.33
C VAL A 22 20.98 -11.16 1.05
N PHE A 23 20.85 -9.95 0.48
CA PHE A 23 21.55 -9.59 -0.74
C PHE A 23 23.07 -9.49 -0.57
N GLU A 24 23.55 -8.97 0.57
CA GLU A 24 24.98 -8.91 0.89
C GLU A 24 25.62 -10.31 0.98
N HIS A 25 24.92 -11.27 1.57
CA HIS A 25 25.46 -12.61 1.80
C HIS A 25 25.02 -13.67 0.77
N GLN A 26 24.26 -13.31 -0.27
CA GLN A 26 23.72 -14.30 -1.21
C GLN A 26 24.80 -15.10 -1.93
N GLY A 27 25.97 -14.51 -2.21
CA GLY A 27 27.10 -15.20 -2.85
C GLY A 27 27.83 -16.21 -1.95
N SER A 28 27.56 -16.20 -0.64
CA SER A 28 28.13 -17.15 0.32
C SER A 28 27.29 -18.43 0.45
N TYR A 29 26.13 -18.52 -0.21
CA TYR A 29 25.24 -19.66 -0.17
C TYR A 29 24.96 -20.17 -1.60
N GLU A 30 24.72 -21.47 -1.74
CA GLU A 30 24.40 -22.09 -3.03
C GLU A 30 23.10 -21.56 -3.64
N THR A 31 22.13 -21.17 -2.79
CA THR A 31 20.84 -20.64 -3.23
C THR A 31 20.41 -19.46 -2.36
N GLN A 32 19.64 -18.54 -2.94
CA GLN A 32 18.98 -17.46 -2.20
C GLN A 32 18.07 -18.01 -1.08
N ALA A 33 17.43 -19.17 -1.32
CA ALA A 33 16.63 -19.86 -0.30
C ALA A 33 17.48 -20.29 0.90
N GLY A 34 18.71 -20.75 0.67
CA GLY A 34 19.68 -21.07 1.72
C GLY A 34 20.09 -19.84 2.53
N ALA A 35 20.38 -18.72 1.86
CA ALA A 35 20.69 -17.45 2.52
C ALA A 35 19.52 -16.97 3.41
N ILE A 36 18.29 -17.02 2.89
CA ILE A 36 17.07 -16.67 3.64
C ILE A 36 16.89 -17.58 4.85
N ALA A 37 17.07 -18.89 4.70
CA ALA A 37 16.94 -19.85 5.80
C ALA A 37 17.97 -19.61 6.91
N ALA A 38 19.19 -19.23 6.56
CA ALA A 38 20.26 -18.92 7.52
C ALA A 38 20.08 -17.57 8.23
N ILE A 39 19.48 -16.58 7.55
CA ILE A 39 19.34 -15.21 8.08
C ILE A 39 18.05 -15.03 8.89
N ALA A 40 16.95 -15.68 8.52
CA ALA A 40 15.66 -15.48 9.18
C ALA A 40 15.68 -15.68 10.71
N PRO A 41 16.36 -16.71 11.26
CA PRO A 41 16.51 -16.89 12.71
C PRO A 41 17.26 -15.74 13.39
N LYS A 42 18.25 -15.13 12.72
CA LYS A 42 19.04 -13.99 13.26
C LYS A 42 18.20 -12.72 13.42
N ILE A 43 17.15 -12.58 12.61
CA ILE A 43 16.19 -11.48 12.66
C ILE A 43 15.01 -11.80 13.61
N GLY A 44 14.85 -13.07 13.99
CA GLY A 44 13.74 -13.55 14.81
C GLY A 44 12.45 -13.78 14.03
N CYS A 45 12.52 -13.96 12.71
CA CYS A 45 11.37 -14.20 11.83
C CYS A 45 11.42 -15.59 11.19
N ILE A 46 10.27 -16.07 10.70
CA ILE A 46 10.23 -17.31 9.93
C ILE A 46 10.78 -17.09 8.50
N PRO A 47 11.44 -18.09 7.89
CA PRO A 47 12.02 -17.94 6.53
C PRO A 47 11.02 -17.49 5.48
N GLN A 48 9.75 -17.90 5.58
CA GLN A 48 8.68 -17.49 4.68
C GLN A 48 8.48 -15.96 4.70
N THR A 49 8.49 -15.34 5.88
CA THR A 49 8.32 -13.88 6.03
C THR A 49 9.48 -13.11 5.39
N LEU A 50 10.72 -13.55 5.63
CA LEU A 50 11.89 -12.92 5.02
C LEU A 50 11.89 -13.09 3.49
N ARG A 51 11.48 -14.26 2.99
CA ARG A 51 11.31 -14.50 1.56
C ARG A 51 10.33 -13.53 0.92
N ASP A 52 9.22 -13.24 1.57
CA ASP A 52 8.22 -12.31 1.05
C ASP A 52 8.76 -10.87 0.98
N TRP A 53 9.57 -10.46 1.96
CA TRP A 53 10.25 -9.16 1.91
C TRP A 53 11.28 -9.08 0.79
N VAL A 54 12.10 -10.13 0.61
CA VAL A 54 13.07 -10.19 -0.49
C VAL A 54 12.36 -10.13 -1.84
N LYS A 55 11.28 -10.90 -2.03
CA LYS A 55 10.47 -10.85 -3.27
C LYS A 55 9.87 -9.47 -3.53
N GLN A 56 9.45 -8.76 -2.50
CA GLN A 56 8.94 -7.39 -2.68
C GLN A 56 10.09 -6.44 -3.04
N ALA A 57 11.25 -6.57 -2.41
CA ALA A 57 12.42 -5.77 -2.75
C ALA A 57 12.94 -6.04 -4.18
N GLU A 58 12.87 -7.28 -4.66
CA GLU A 58 13.17 -7.63 -6.06
C GLU A 58 12.20 -6.96 -7.05
N LYS A 59 10.92 -6.81 -6.68
CA LYS A 59 9.96 -6.06 -7.49
C LYS A 59 10.26 -4.58 -7.47
N ASP A 60 10.52 -4.04 -6.29
CA ASP A 60 10.83 -2.62 -6.09
C ASP A 60 12.13 -2.22 -6.80
N SER A 61 13.08 -3.15 -7.00
CA SER A 61 14.31 -2.93 -7.77
C SER A 61 14.18 -3.25 -9.27
N GLY A 62 13.03 -3.74 -9.73
CA GLY A 62 12.82 -4.14 -11.13
C GLY A 62 13.48 -5.47 -11.53
N MET A 63 14.02 -6.23 -10.57
CA MET A 63 14.56 -7.58 -10.82
C MET A 63 13.46 -8.62 -11.04
N ARG A 64 12.23 -8.31 -10.66
CA ARG A 64 11.08 -9.20 -10.77
C ARG A 64 9.82 -8.43 -11.16
N ASP A 65 9.04 -9.00 -12.07
CA ASP A 65 7.75 -8.43 -12.43
C ASP A 65 6.77 -8.40 -11.25
N GLY A 66 5.99 -7.33 -11.18
CA GLY A 66 4.89 -7.17 -10.26
C GLY A 66 4.78 -5.75 -9.72
N VAL A 67 3.73 -5.52 -8.93
CA VAL A 67 3.43 -4.19 -8.37
C VAL A 67 4.45 -3.84 -7.29
N THR A 68 5.15 -2.74 -7.52
CA THR A 68 6.10 -2.14 -6.59
C THR A 68 5.36 -1.56 -5.37
N THR A 69 6.10 -1.34 -4.29
CA THR A 69 5.56 -0.69 -3.09
C THR A 69 5.06 0.72 -3.41
N GLU A 70 5.79 1.46 -4.26
CA GLU A 70 5.42 2.82 -4.68
C GLU A 70 4.11 2.84 -5.50
N GLU A 71 3.99 1.98 -6.51
CA GLU A 71 2.76 1.87 -7.30
C GLU A 71 1.56 1.53 -6.42
N ARG A 72 1.73 0.61 -5.47
CA ARG A 72 0.68 0.22 -4.53
C ARG A 72 0.22 1.40 -3.68
N ASP A 73 1.14 2.22 -3.22
CA ASP A 73 0.80 3.38 -2.38
C ASP A 73 0.18 4.51 -3.20
N ARG A 74 0.62 4.71 -4.44
CA ARG A 74 -0.03 5.60 -5.40
C ARG A 74 -1.47 5.18 -5.71
N ILE A 75 -1.72 3.90 -5.94
CA ILE A 75 -3.06 3.36 -6.17
C ILE A 75 -3.97 3.66 -4.97
N LYS A 76 -3.51 3.41 -3.74
CA LYS A 76 -4.30 3.71 -2.53
C LYS A 76 -4.60 5.19 -2.37
N ALA A 77 -3.65 6.06 -2.71
CA ALA A 77 -3.83 7.51 -2.66
C ALA A 77 -4.90 7.95 -3.68
N LEU A 78 -4.79 7.49 -4.92
CA LEU A 78 -5.76 7.77 -5.98
C LEU A 78 -7.15 7.23 -5.65
N GLU A 79 -7.25 6.03 -5.10
CA GLU A 79 -8.53 5.47 -4.66
C GLU A 79 -9.18 6.31 -3.56
N ARG A 80 -8.37 6.91 -2.67
CA ARG A 80 -8.88 7.82 -1.64
C ARG A 80 -9.41 9.10 -2.25
N GLU A 81 -8.61 9.74 -3.09
CA GLU A 81 -9.00 10.95 -3.81
C GLU A 81 -10.27 10.71 -4.64
N ASN A 82 -10.36 9.59 -5.35
CA ASN A 82 -11.55 9.25 -6.14
C ASN A 82 -12.80 9.10 -5.27
N ARG A 83 -12.68 8.53 -4.06
CA ARG A 83 -13.80 8.45 -3.11
C ARG A 83 -14.23 9.84 -2.64
N GLU A 84 -13.28 10.71 -2.30
CA GLU A 84 -13.56 12.09 -1.87
C GLU A 84 -14.23 12.90 -2.99
N LEU A 85 -13.72 12.79 -4.22
CA LEU A 85 -14.31 13.44 -5.40
C LEU A 85 -15.72 12.93 -5.71
N ARG A 86 -15.97 11.62 -5.57
CA ARG A 86 -17.32 11.06 -5.74
C ARG A 86 -18.29 11.61 -4.70
N GLN A 87 -17.85 11.70 -3.44
CA GLN A 87 -18.65 12.26 -2.36
C GLN A 87 -18.96 13.75 -2.60
N ALA A 88 -17.96 14.54 -3.00
CA ALA A 88 -18.16 15.96 -3.33
C ALA A 88 -19.13 16.13 -4.49
N ASN A 89 -18.99 15.35 -5.56
CA ASN A 89 -19.91 15.38 -6.70
C ASN A 89 -21.34 14.99 -6.31
N GLU A 90 -21.51 14.05 -5.38
CA GLU A 90 -22.83 13.68 -4.86
C GLU A 90 -23.49 14.85 -4.11
N ILE A 91 -22.74 15.55 -3.27
CA ILE A 91 -23.21 16.74 -2.55
C ILE A 91 -23.64 17.82 -3.54
N LEU A 92 -22.81 18.11 -4.54
CA LEU A 92 -23.11 19.12 -5.56
C LEU A 92 -24.36 18.75 -6.36
N ARG A 93 -24.51 17.49 -6.77
CA ARG A 93 -25.73 17.02 -7.47
C ARG A 93 -26.98 17.20 -6.63
N LYS A 94 -26.93 16.87 -5.33
CA LYS A 94 -28.05 17.06 -4.41
C LYS A 94 -28.38 18.54 -4.24
N ALA A 95 -27.37 19.40 -4.09
CA ALA A 95 -27.55 20.84 -4.00
C ALA A 95 -28.20 21.40 -5.28
N SER A 96 -27.69 21.04 -6.46
CA SER A 96 -28.27 21.47 -7.74
C SER A 96 -29.72 21.04 -7.90
N ALA A 97 -30.06 19.80 -7.51
CA ALA A 97 -31.45 19.32 -7.54
C ALA A 97 -32.35 20.12 -6.57
N TYR A 98 -31.86 20.41 -5.37
CA TYR A 98 -32.58 21.24 -4.39
C TYR A 98 -32.85 22.66 -4.92
N PHE A 99 -31.83 23.31 -5.50
CA PHE A 99 -31.99 24.65 -6.07
C PHE A 99 -32.91 24.67 -7.30
N ALA A 100 -32.82 23.66 -8.16
CA ALA A 100 -33.74 23.54 -9.31
C ALA A 100 -35.21 23.41 -8.87
N GLN A 101 -35.47 22.63 -7.81
CA GLN A 101 -36.81 22.51 -7.23
C GLN A 101 -37.28 23.84 -6.63
N ALA A 102 -36.42 24.53 -5.87
CA ALA A 102 -36.76 25.82 -5.26
C ALA A 102 -37.09 26.92 -6.29
N GLU A 103 -36.44 26.91 -7.46
CA GLU A 103 -36.77 27.83 -8.56
C GLU A 103 -38.14 27.51 -9.19
N LEU A 104 -38.53 26.23 -9.28
CA LEU A 104 -39.86 25.84 -9.78
C LEU A 104 -40.99 26.25 -8.82
N ASP A 105 -40.74 26.17 -7.50
CA ASP A 105 -41.73 26.49 -6.47
C ASP A 105 -41.86 28.01 -6.19
N ARG A 106 -41.08 28.85 -6.89
CA ARG A 106 -41.07 30.31 -6.69
C ARG A 106 -42.31 30.96 -7.34
N PRO A 107 -43.15 31.69 -6.59
CA PRO A 107 -44.28 32.39 -7.18
C PRO A 107 -43.79 33.49 -8.13
N LEU A 108 -44.27 33.47 -9.37
CA LEU A 108 -44.05 34.54 -10.34
C LEU A 108 -44.70 35.82 -9.80
N LYS A 109 -43.88 36.83 -9.46
CA LYS A 109 -44.38 38.19 -9.20
C LYS A 109 -44.97 38.74 -10.50
N ARG A 110 -46.28 38.92 -10.52
CA ARG A 110 -47.01 39.71 -11.53
C ARG A 110 -46.79 41.20 -11.31
#